data_AF-A0A6P6P0G8-F1
#
_entry.id   AF-A0A6P6P0G8-F1
#
_cell.length_a   1.000
_cell.length_b   1.000
_cell.length_c   1.000
_cell.angle_alpha   90.00
_cell.angle_beta   90.00
_cell.angle_gamma   90.00
#
_symmetry.space_group_name_H-M   'P 1'
#
loop_
_entity.id
_entity.type
_entity.pdbx_description
1 polymer ?
#
loop_
_entity_poly.entity_id
_entity_poly.type
_entity_poly.pdbx_seq_one_letter_code
_entity_poly.pdbx_strand_id
1 'polypeptide(L)'
;MSELGEENWCIMEIVIRYYNQLTVCMDIVSSLSDCFYPNRVVEQEFVKIHQQYFSLCSNEEDLLDAPAGVVLVSTLLPILLIPFIVYIVVWKSSLRD
;
A
#
# COMPACT_ATOMS: atom_id res chain seq x y z
N MET A 1 -7.39 21.73 0.77
CA MET A 1 -6.16 21.49 -0.02
C MET A 1 -5.41 22.75 -0.37
N SER A 2 -6.04 23.89 -0.66
CA SER A 2 -5.31 25.15 -0.91
C SER A 2 -4.47 25.66 0.26
N GLU A 3 -4.85 25.34 1.51
CA GLU A 3 -4.05 25.65 2.71
C GLU A 3 -2.93 24.63 2.97
N LEU A 4 -2.99 23.45 2.33
CA LEU A 4 -1.93 22.46 2.35
C LEU A 4 -1.02 22.74 1.16
N GLY A 5 0.26 23.00 1.40
CA GLY A 5 1.23 23.16 0.30
C GLY A 5 1.26 21.92 -0.61
N GLU A 6 1.53 22.13 -1.90
CA GLU A 6 1.52 21.08 -2.92
C GLU A 6 2.48 19.92 -2.59
N GLU A 7 3.56 20.23 -1.86
CA GLU A 7 4.54 19.25 -1.37
C GLU A 7 3.94 18.19 -0.44
N ASN A 8 2.79 18.48 0.17
CA ASN A 8 2.13 17.57 1.11
C ASN A 8 1.00 16.76 0.48
N TRP A 9 0.62 17.05 -0.78
CA TRP A 9 -0.54 16.41 -1.41
C TRP A 9 -0.35 14.90 -1.59
N CYS A 10 0.88 14.44 -1.79
CA CYS A 10 1.17 13.02 -1.99
C CYS A 10 1.45 12.24 -0.70
N ILE A 11 1.37 12.89 0.47
CA ILE A 11 1.64 12.26 1.76
C ILE A 11 0.31 11.81 2.37
N MET A 12 0.00 10.51 2.26
CA MET A 12 -1.27 9.95 2.72
C MET A 12 -1.60 10.31 4.18
N GLU A 13 -0.62 10.24 5.08
CA GLU A 13 -0.79 10.57 6.51
C GLU A 13 -1.29 12.02 6.74
N ILE A 14 -0.93 12.96 5.86
CA ILE A 14 -1.34 14.36 5.98
C ILE A 14 -2.74 14.56 5.36
N VAL A 15 -3.00 13.95 4.21
CA VAL A 15 -4.25 14.18 3.46
C VAL A 15 -5.43 13.37 3.98
N ILE A 16 -5.19 12.24 4.65
CA ILE A 16 -6.23 11.28 5.07
C ILE A 16 -7.33 11.94 5.93
N ARG A 17 -6.98 12.90 6.78
CA ARG A 17 -7.96 13.61 7.61
C ARG A 17 -8.94 14.43 6.78
N TYR A 18 -8.43 15.18 5.80
CA TYR A 18 -9.25 16.01 4.90
C TYR A 18 -10.10 15.13 3.98
N TYR A 19 -9.51 14.03 3.52
CA TYR A 19 -10.19 13.06 2.66
C TYR A 19 -11.35 12.35 3.38
N ASN A 20 -11.17 12.01 4.66
CA ASN A 20 -12.23 11.47 5.51
C ASN A 20 -13.36 12.49 5.73
N GLN A 21 -13.03 13.75 6.00
CA GLN A 21 -14.03 14.81 6.12
C GLN A 21 -14.84 15.00 4.83
N LEU A 22 -14.18 14.98 3.67
CA LEU A 22 -14.84 15.00 2.37
C LEU A 22 -15.77 13.79 2.20
N THR A 23 -15.31 12.59 2.55
CA THR A 23 -16.09 11.36 2.46
C THR A 23 -17.38 11.44 3.27
N VAL A 24 -17.28 11.85 4.54
CA VAL A 24 -18.45 12.05 5.42
C VAL A 24 -19.38 13.13 4.87
N CYS A 25 -18.84 14.23 4.35
CA CYS A 25 -19.64 15.29 3.72
C CYS A 25 -20.45 14.75 2.53
N MET A 26 -19.82 13.98 1.65
CA MET A 26 -20.48 13.41 0.47
C MET A 26 -21.54 12.37 0.83
N ASP A 27 -21.33 11.60 1.89
CA ASP A 27 -22.34 10.68 2.44
C ASP A 27 -23.57 11.44 2.98
N ILE A 28 -23.34 12.50 3.77
CA ILE A 28 -24.41 13.36 4.28
C ILE A 28 -25.17 14.02 3.12
N VAL A 29 -24.48 14.58 2.14
CA VAL A 29 -25.11 15.24 0.97
C VAL A 29 -25.92 14.24 0.14
N SER A 30 -25.41 13.02 -0.03
CA SER A 30 -26.14 11.95 -0.71
C SER A 30 -27.42 11.62 0.04
N SER A 31 -27.33 11.45 1.36
CA SER A 31 -28.47 11.17 2.24
C SER A 31 -29.51 12.30 2.22
N LEU A 32 -29.09 13.57 2.25
CA LEU A 32 -29.98 14.73 2.17
C LEU A 32 -30.66 14.88 0.80
N SER A 33 -30.05 14.29 -0.23
CA SER A 33 -30.58 14.27 -1.60
C SER A 33 -31.38 13.00 -1.90
N ASP A 34 -31.71 12.19 -0.88
CA ASP A 34 -32.35 10.88 -1.00
C ASP A 34 -31.62 9.93 -1.98
N CYS A 35 -30.30 10.05 -2.05
CA CYS A 35 -29.41 9.24 -2.89
C CYS A 35 -28.57 8.29 -2.01
N PHE A 36 -28.31 7.09 -2.52
CA PHE A 36 -27.40 6.15 -1.86
C PHE A 36 -25.94 6.62 -2.01
N TYR A 37 -25.15 6.44 -0.95
CA TYR A 37 -23.70 6.55 -0.99
C TYR A 37 -23.06 5.15 -1.04
N PRO A 38 -22.00 4.92 -1.84
CA PRO A 38 -21.51 5.80 -2.89
C PRO A 38 -22.41 5.78 -4.15
N ASN A 39 -22.27 6.78 -5.01
CA ASN A 39 -22.96 6.88 -6.30
C ASN A 39 -22.08 7.52 -7.38
N ARG A 40 -22.55 7.56 -8.64
CA ARG A 40 -21.78 8.07 -9.78
C ARG A 40 -21.37 9.54 -9.65
N VAL A 41 -22.19 10.37 -9.02
CA VAL A 41 -21.86 11.79 -8.83
C VAL A 41 -20.68 11.93 -7.87
N VAL A 42 -20.74 11.19 -6.76
CA VAL A 42 -19.64 11.12 -5.79
C VAL A 42 -18.37 10.59 -6.46
N GLU A 43 -18.45 9.48 -7.19
CA GLU A 43 -17.30 8.90 -7.92
C GLU A 43 -16.65 9.93 -8.86
N GLN A 44 -17.43 10.62 -9.67
CA GLN A 44 -16.93 11.65 -10.59
C GLN A 44 -16.26 12.80 -9.84
N GLU A 45 -16.77 13.19 -8.69
CA GLU A 45 -16.20 14.26 -7.90
C GLU A 45 -14.85 13.87 -7.29
N PHE A 46 -14.76 12.65 -6.75
CA PHE A 46 -13.48 12.11 -6.27
C PHE A 46 -12.44 11.97 -7.39
N VAL A 47 -12.84 11.55 -8.59
CA VAL A 47 -11.94 11.50 -9.76
C VAL A 47 -11.41 12.89 -10.12
N LYS A 48 -12.25 13.92 -10.12
CA LYS A 48 -11.80 15.31 -10.38
C LYS A 48 -10.82 15.79 -9.31
N ILE A 49 -11.10 15.49 -8.05
CA ILE A 49 -10.22 15.84 -6.92
C ILE A 49 -8.86 15.16 -7.08
N HIS A 50 -8.83 13.88 -7.46
CA HIS A 50 -7.61 13.15 -7.82
C HIS A 50 -6.85 13.81 -8.97
N GLN A 51 -7.52 14.19 -10.04
CA GLN A 51 -6.88 14.88 -11.18
C GLN A 51 -6.34 16.26 -10.80
N GLN A 52 -7.03 16.99 -9.93
CA GLN A 52 -6.68 18.35 -9.56
C GLN A 52 -5.52 18.41 -8.55
N TYR A 53 -5.55 17.58 -7.51
CA TYR A 53 -4.60 17.68 -6.39
C TYR A 53 -3.57 16.56 -6.35
N PHE A 54 -3.80 15.45 -7.05
CA PHE A 54 -2.97 14.25 -6.92
C PHE A 54 -2.42 13.75 -8.26
N SER A 55 -2.57 14.52 -9.35
CA SER A 55 -2.13 14.12 -10.70
C SER A 55 -0.62 13.95 -10.84
N LEU A 56 0.16 14.61 -9.99
CA LEU A 56 1.62 14.51 -9.96
C LEU A 56 2.14 13.54 -8.89
N CYS A 57 1.25 12.91 -8.12
CA CYS A 57 1.67 11.92 -7.15
C CYS A 57 2.14 10.66 -7.86
N SER A 58 3.34 10.23 -7.50
CA SER A 58 3.89 8.95 -7.92
C SER A 58 2.99 7.83 -7.41
N ASN A 59 2.63 6.87 -8.27
CA ASN A 59 2.01 5.60 -7.86
C ASN A 59 3.07 4.70 -7.19
N GLU A 60 3.84 5.23 -6.24
CA GLU A 60 4.92 4.53 -5.54
C GLU A 60 4.41 3.36 -4.68
N GLU A 61 3.09 3.26 -4.51
CA GLU A 61 2.38 2.14 -3.87
C GLU A 61 1.93 1.03 -4.82
N ASP A 62 2.30 1.08 -6.11
CA ASP A 62 2.54 -0.18 -6.81
C ASP A 62 3.77 -0.80 -6.13
N LEU A 63 3.55 -1.48 -4.99
CA LEU A 63 4.46 -2.45 -4.43
C LEU A 63 4.66 -3.52 -5.52
N LEU A 64 5.52 -3.19 -6.48
CA LEU A 64 6.03 -4.15 -7.43
C LEU A 64 6.59 -5.27 -6.58
N ASP A 65 6.08 -6.48 -6.82
CA ASP A 65 6.64 -7.67 -6.23
C ASP A 65 8.16 -7.59 -6.32
N ALA A 66 8.85 -7.99 -5.25
CA ALA A 66 10.30 -8.01 -5.25
C ALA A 66 10.78 -8.71 -6.55
N PRO A 67 11.83 -8.21 -7.21
CA PRO A 67 12.28 -8.76 -8.49
C PRO A 67 12.39 -10.29 -8.42
N ALA A 68 11.95 -11.00 -9.46
CA ALA A 68 11.83 -12.47 -9.43
C ALA A 68 13.12 -13.18 -8.94
N GLY A 69 14.30 -12.63 -9.25
CA GLY A 69 15.58 -13.13 -8.75
C GLY A 69 15.76 -13.02 -7.22
N VAL A 70 15.28 -11.93 -6.61
CA VAL A 70 15.32 -11.73 -5.15
C VAL A 70 14.40 -12.74 -4.46
N VAL A 71 13.19 -12.93 -4.98
CA VAL A 71 12.24 -13.93 -4.47
C VAL A 71 12.83 -15.34 -4.58
N LEU A 72 13.42 -15.67 -5.73
CA LEU A 72 14.04 -16.97 -5.98
C LEU A 72 15.20 -17.23 -5.00
N VAL A 73 16.13 -16.28 -4.84
CA VAL A 73 17.26 -16.42 -3.93
C VAL A 73 16.79 -16.51 -2.47
N SER A 74 15.86 -15.64 -2.07
CA SER A 74 15.30 -15.64 -0.71
C SER A 74 14.58 -16.97 -0.38
N THR A 75 14.01 -17.63 -1.39
CA THR A 75 13.34 -18.93 -1.22
C THR A 75 14.32 -20.10 -1.24
N LEU A 76 15.26 -20.13 -2.18
CA LEU A 76 16.21 -21.24 -2.32
C LEU A 76 17.27 -21.26 -1.21
N LEU A 77 17.70 -20.09 -0.73
CA LEU A 77 18.71 -19.97 0.31
C LEU A 77 18.35 -20.76 1.58
N PRO A 78 17.19 -20.56 2.25
CA PRO A 78 16.82 -21.34 3.43
C PRO A 78 16.61 -22.83 3.12
N ILE A 79 16.06 -23.17 1.95
CA ILE A 79 15.84 -24.56 1.53
C ILE A 79 17.15 -25.34 1.44
N LEU A 80 18.23 -24.68 1.02
CA LEU A 80 19.57 -25.30 0.92
C LEU A 80 20.34 -25.22 2.23
N LEU A 81 20.25 -24.10 2.95
CA LEU A 81 21.00 -23.87 4.18
C LEU A 81 20.53 -24.76 5.33
N ILE A 82 19.22 -24.96 5.50
CA ILE A 82 18.69 -25.79 6.60
C ILE A 82 19.23 -27.22 6.56
N PRO A 83 19.09 -28.01 5.46
CA PRO A 83 19.60 -29.37 5.42
C PRO A 83 21.14 -29.40 5.49
N PHE A 84 21.83 -28.41 4.94
CA PHE A 84 23.28 -28.30 5.06
C PHE A 84 23.72 -28.15 6.52
N ILE A 85 23.10 -27.22 7.26
CA ILE A 85 23.38 -27.02 8.69
C ILE A 85 23.05 -28.27 9.49
N VAL A 86 21.89 -28.90 9.24
CA VAL A 86 21.48 -30.15 9.90
C VAL A 86 22.52 -31.24 9.66
N TYR A 87 22.96 -31.43 8.42
CA TYR A 87 23.99 -32.40 8.08
C TYR A 87 25.30 -32.13 8.83
N ILE A 88 25.77 -30.88 8.87
CA ILE A 88 26.99 -30.50 9.58
C ILE A 88 26.86 -30.79 11.09
N VAL A 89 25.70 -30.50 11.69
CA VAL A 89 25.45 -30.76 13.12
C VAL A 89 25.44 -32.26 13.42
N VAL A 90 24.77 -33.07 12.59
CA VAL A 90 24.72 -34.54 12.75
C VAL A 90 26.12 -35.14 12.57
N TRP A 91 26.85 -34.72 11.54
CA TRP A 91 28.21 -35.18 11.30
C TRP A 91 29.14 -34.85 12.47
N LYS A 92 29.08 -33.62 12.99
CA LYS A 92 29.92 -33.18 14.11
C LYS A 92 29.49 -33.73 15.48
N SER A 93 28.28 -34.28 15.60
CA SER A 93 27.86 -35.04 16.78
C SER A 93 28.33 -36.48 16.67
N SER A 94 28.10 -37.14 15.53
CA SER A 94 28.59 -38.50 15.28
C SER A 94 30.12 -38.66 15.30
N LEU A 95 30.89 -37.61 14.99
CA LEU A 95 32.35 -37.62 15.12
C LEU A 95 32.85 -37.41 16.56
N ARG A 96 31.98 -37.00 17.48
CA ARG A 96 32.33 -36.65 18.86
C ARG A 96 31.86 -37.68 19.88
N ASP A 97 30.86 -38.48 19.51
CA ASP A 97 30.51 -39.74 20.14
C ASP A 97 31.50 -40.85 19.74
#